data_AF-A0A3C1KNB6-F1
#
_entry.id   AF-A0A3C1KNB6-F1
#
_cell.length_a   1.000
_cell.length_b   1.000
_cell.length_c   1.000
_cell.angle_alpha   90.00
_cell.angle_beta   90.00
_cell.angle_gamma   90.00
#
_symmetry.space_group_name_H-M   'P 1'
#
loop_
_entity.id
_entity.type
_entity.pdbx_description
1 polymer ?
#
loop_
_entity_poly.entity_id
_entity_poly.type
_entity_poly.pdbx_seq_one_letter_code
_entity_poly.pdbx_strand_id
1 'polypeptide(L)'
;TFDGLVGDTVTIALAATQRFANPALSNDGAGTYTAQAGENDGTPGSTTGTLGSTWNFSYFIGIDGDGDSTIADYGITLFYDLDPAADTDSAAMGTFDGFPLVTQRQWGGSENAGFGYLASGIPGVVTPPSFASFNPFAAGEYSFAIVSQFNQAPEVVAMNVNVEASPVPVPATLALMALGLAALGYSRRNAG
;
A
#
# COMPACT_ATOMS: atom_id res chain seq x y z
N THR A 1 11.69 -10.93 -13.31
CA THR A 1 11.32 -11.55 -14.60
C THR A 1 11.68 -13.01 -14.54
N PHE A 2 10.96 -13.88 -15.24
CA PHE A 2 11.25 -15.31 -15.32
C PHE A 2 10.82 -15.88 -16.68
N ASP A 3 11.38 -17.03 -17.04
CA ASP A 3 11.04 -17.72 -18.29
C ASP A 3 9.65 -18.38 -18.17
N GLY A 4 8.80 -18.11 -19.16
CA GLY A 4 7.42 -18.57 -19.23
C GLY A 4 7.20 -19.74 -20.21
N LEU A 5 5.97 -19.88 -20.67
CA LEU A 5 5.61 -20.88 -21.69
C LEU A 5 6.22 -20.52 -23.05
N VAL A 6 6.71 -21.52 -23.79
CA VAL A 6 7.08 -21.40 -25.22
C VAL A 6 7.88 -20.12 -25.56
N GLY A 7 9.00 -19.90 -24.89
CA GLY A 7 9.88 -18.76 -25.18
C GLY A 7 9.34 -17.40 -24.72
N ASP A 8 8.22 -17.37 -23.99
CA ASP A 8 7.74 -16.17 -23.32
C ASP A 8 8.66 -15.79 -22.15
N THR A 9 8.73 -14.49 -21.86
CA THR A 9 9.33 -13.91 -20.67
C THR A 9 8.24 -13.22 -19.87
N VAL A 10 8.09 -13.60 -18.60
CA VAL A 10 7.11 -13.00 -17.70
C VAL A 10 7.78 -11.95 -16.82
N THR A 11 7.19 -10.77 -16.79
CA THR A 11 7.57 -9.64 -15.96
C THR A 11 6.48 -9.40 -14.93
N ILE A 12 6.84 -9.42 -13.65
CA ILE A 12 5.98 -9.03 -12.54
C ILE A 12 6.66 -7.86 -11.82
N ALA A 13 5.90 -6.83 -11.50
CA ALA A 13 6.37 -5.68 -10.74
C ALA A 13 5.34 -5.21 -9.72
N LEU A 14 5.84 -4.74 -8.58
CA LEU A 14 5.09 -4.08 -7.52
C LEU A 14 5.74 -2.74 -7.20
N ALA A 15 4.92 -1.73 -6.92
CA ALA A 15 5.38 -0.43 -6.48
C ALA A 15 4.34 0.27 -5.60
N ALA A 16 4.79 1.13 -4.68
CA ALA A 16 3.90 2.07 -4.00
C ALA A 16 4.02 3.46 -4.62
N THR A 17 2.90 4.17 -4.76
CA THR A 17 2.85 5.51 -5.34
C THR A 17 2.01 6.45 -4.49
N GLN A 18 2.27 7.75 -4.59
CA GLN A 18 1.42 8.74 -3.93
C GLN A 18 0.05 8.73 -4.60
N ARG A 19 -1.01 8.83 -3.79
CA ARG A 19 -2.35 9.01 -4.30
C ARG A 19 -2.55 10.49 -4.60
N PHE A 20 -2.86 10.85 -5.85
CA PHE A 20 -3.02 12.26 -6.26
C PHE A 20 -1.78 13.11 -5.92
N ALA A 21 -1.98 14.27 -5.29
CA ALA A 21 -0.93 15.22 -4.88
C ALA A 21 -0.54 15.08 -3.39
N ASN A 22 -0.70 13.90 -2.80
CA ASN A 22 -0.22 13.61 -1.44
C ASN A 22 1.32 13.64 -1.36
N PRO A 23 1.89 13.66 -0.13
CA PRO A 23 3.33 13.56 0.07
C PRO A 23 3.95 12.41 -0.73
N ALA A 24 5.08 12.69 -1.36
CA ALA A 24 5.82 11.67 -2.11
C ALA A 24 6.34 10.58 -1.17
N LEU A 25 6.30 9.33 -1.63
CA LEU A 25 6.89 8.20 -0.92
C LEU A 25 8.40 8.19 -1.16
N SER A 26 9.18 7.75 -0.17
CA SER A 26 10.56 7.30 -0.40
C SER A 26 10.59 5.81 -0.74
N ASN A 27 11.63 5.38 -1.45
CA ASN A 27 11.91 3.99 -1.79
C ASN A 27 13.41 3.75 -1.52
N ASP A 28 13.72 2.69 -0.79
CA ASP A 28 15.10 2.31 -0.45
C ASP A 28 15.84 1.55 -1.56
N GLY A 29 15.14 1.20 -2.65
CA GLY A 29 15.65 0.42 -3.77
C GLY A 29 15.70 -1.09 -3.51
N ALA A 30 15.24 -1.54 -2.35
CA ALA A 30 15.18 -2.94 -1.94
C ALA A 30 13.73 -3.45 -1.80
N GLY A 31 12.74 -2.68 -2.26
CA GLY A 31 11.33 -3.04 -2.21
C GLY A 31 10.61 -2.50 -0.97
N THR A 32 11.24 -1.65 -0.18
CA THR A 32 10.59 -0.99 0.96
C THR A 32 10.33 0.48 0.63
N TYR A 33 9.05 0.86 0.74
CA TYR A 33 8.58 2.22 0.55
C TYR A 33 8.26 2.85 1.90
N THR A 34 8.40 4.16 2.02
CA THR A 34 7.93 4.91 3.20
C THR A 34 6.85 5.88 2.77
N ALA A 35 5.70 5.84 3.44
CA ALA A 35 4.56 6.69 3.19
C ALA A 35 4.11 7.40 4.46
N GLN A 36 3.46 8.56 4.32
CA GLN A 36 2.84 9.24 5.46
C GLN A 36 1.40 8.73 5.64
N ALA A 37 1.03 8.38 6.88
CA ALA A 37 -0.34 8.02 7.25
C ALA A 37 -1.32 9.16 6.93
N GLY A 38 -2.51 8.81 6.49
CA GLY A 38 -3.59 9.74 6.24
C GLY A 38 -4.55 9.24 5.19
N GLU A 39 -5.65 9.97 5.03
CA GLU A 39 -6.67 9.70 4.02
C GLU A 39 -6.78 10.86 3.02
N ASN A 40 -7.21 10.54 1.81
CA ASN A 40 -7.45 11.50 0.74
C ASN A 40 -8.57 11.00 -0.18
N ASP A 41 -9.52 11.88 -0.51
CA ASP A 41 -10.64 11.59 -1.39
C ASP A 41 -10.43 12.08 -2.85
N GLY A 42 -9.33 12.78 -3.10
CA GLY A 42 -8.91 13.28 -4.41
C GLY A 42 -9.32 14.71 -4.71
N THR A 43 -9.88 15.44 -3.75
CA THR A 43 -10.54 16.72 -4.06
C THR A 43 -10.38 17.77 -2.96
N PRO A 44 -9.69 18.89 -3.24
CA PRO A 44 -9.82 20.08 -2.42
C PRO A 44 -11.28 20.60 -2.48
N GLY A 45 -12.07 20.34 -1.43
CA GLY A 45 -13.42 20.88 -1.27
C GLY A 45 -14.57 20.07 -1.87
N SER A 46 -14.37 18.79 -2.23
CA SER A 46 -15.49 17.89 -2.55
C SER A 46 -15.79 16.97 -1.38
N THR A 47 -17.01 16.44 -1.34
CA THR A 47 -17.46 15.40 -0.40
C THR A 47 -17.84 14.10 -1.13
N THR A 48 -17.51 13.98 -2.42
CA THR A 48 -17.96 12.87 -3.29
C THR A 48 -16.82 11.96 -3.76
N GLY A 49 -15.58 12.26 -3.39
CA GLY A 49 -14.44 11.41 -3.71
C GLY A 49 -14.47 10.11 -2.90
N THR A 50 -14.01 9.00 -3.49
CA THR A 50 -13.84 7.76 -2.73
C THR A 50 -12.72 7.94 -1.74
N LEU A 51 -13.01 7.96 -0.45
CA LEU A 51 -11.99 8.07 0.60
C LEU A 51 -11.04 6.86 0.58
N GLY A 52 -9.76 7.07 0.87
CA GLY A 52 -8.80 6.00 1.14
C GLY A 52 -7.42 6.56 1.47
N SER A 53 -6.40 5.72 1.58
CA SER A 53 -5.06 6.16 2.00
C SER A 53 -4.44 7.21 1.08
N THR A 54 -3.48 7.97 1.62
CA THR A 54 -2.62 8.92 0.90
C THR A 54 -1.73 8.29 -0.17
N TRP A 55 -1.62 6.96 -0.19
CA TRP A 55 -0.80 6.17 -1.10
C TRP A 55 -1.60 5.01 -1.70
N ASN A 56 -1.14 4.51 -2.84
CA ASN A 56 -1.67 3.33 -3.51
C ASN A 56 -0.57 2.27 -3.66
N PHE A 57 -0.95 1.00 -3.71
CA PHE A 57 -0.10 -0.06 -4.23
C PHE A 57 -0.42 -0.28 -5.70
N SER A 58 0.60 -0.50 -6.51
CA SER A 58 0.49 -0.65 -7.95
C SER A 58 1.19 -1.93 -8.37
N TYR A 59 0.62 -2.58 -9.38
CA TYR A 59 1.14 -3.84 -9.90
C TYR A 59 1.16 -3.83 -11.42
N PHE A 60 2.08 -4.59 -11.99
CA PHE A 60 2.16 -4.86 -13.41
C PHE A 60 2.55 -6.32 -13.64
N ILE A 61 1.89 -6.96 -14.59
CA ILE A 61 2.19 -8.28 -15.10
C ILE A 61 2.25 -8.16 -16.62
N GLY A 62 3.35 -8.58 -17.22
CA GLY A 62 3.58 -8.55 -18.65
C GLY A 62 4.17 -9.85 -19.15
N ILE A 63 3.74 -10.30 -20.33
CA ILE A 63 4.24 -11.49 -21.01
C ILE A 63 4.71 -11.06 -22.40
N ASP A 64 6.02 -11.06 -22.58
CA ASP A 64 6.68 -10.76 -23.85
C ASP A 64 7.15 -12.06 -24.51
N GLY A 65 7.17 -12.14 -25.83
CA GLY A 65 7.56 -13.36 -26.56
C GLY A 65 6.64 -13.70 -27.72
N ASP A 66 6.95 -14.81 -28.40
CA ASP A 66 6.24 -15.26 -29.61
C ASP A 66 5.18 -16.35 -29.31
N GLY A 67 4.99 -16.74 -28.04
CA GLY A 67 3.97 -17.70 -27.64
C GLY A 67 2.54 -17.14 -27.74
N ASP A 68 1.54 -17.97 -27.44
CA ASP A 68 0.11 -17.55 -27.35
C ASP A 68 -0.40 -17.47 -25.90
N SER A 69 0.50 -17.57 -24.91
CA SER A 69 0.09 -17.57 -23.50
C SER A 69 -0.46 -16.21 -23.04
N THR A 70 -1.29 -16.26 -22.01
CA THR A 70 -1.95 -15.14 -21.36
C THR A 70 -1.66 -15.15 -19.86
N ILE A 71 -2.00 -14.08 -19.15
CA ILE A 71 -1.78 -13.98 -17.69
C ILE A 71 -2.47 -15.12 -16.94
N ALA A 72 -3.64 -15.57 -17.43
CA ALA A 72 -4.38 -16.68 -16.85
C ALA A 72 -3.59 -18.00 -16.80
N ASP A 73 -2.58 -18.18 -17.66
CA ASP A 73 -1.81 -19.43 -17.76
C ASP A 73 -0.69 -19.57 -16.70
N TYR A 74 -0.44 -18.52 -15.90
CA TYR A 74 0.71 -18.44 -15.00
C TYR A 74 0.38 -18.61 -13.50
N GLY A 75 -0.87 -18.92 -13.15
CA GLY A 75 -1.29 -19.19 -11.77
C GLY A 75 -0.84 -18.09 -10.80
N ILE A 76 -1.17 -16.83 -11.13
CA ILE A 76 -0.73 -15.65 -10.42
C ILE A 76 -1.72 -15.30 -9.31
N THR A 77 -1.21 -15.00 -8.12
CA THR A 77 -2.00 -14.53 -6.98
C THR A 77 -1.33 -13.30 -6.37
N LEU A 78 -2.12 -12.28 -6.04
CA LEU A 78 -1.68 -11.13 -5.24
C LEU A 78 -2.05 -11.36 -3.78
N PHE A 79 -1.07 -11.29 -2.90
CA PHE A 79 -1.21 -11.27 -1.45
C PHE A 79 -1.12 -9.82 -0.95
N TYR A 80 -1.96 -9.48 0.01
CA TYR A 80 -1.98 -8.15 0.61
C TYR A 80 -2.22 -8.21 2.11
N ASP A 81 -1.52 -7.33 2.82
CA ASP A 81 -1.65 -7.13 4.25
C ASP A 81 -2.30 -5.78 4.56
N LEU A 82 -3.27 -5.79 5.47
CA LEU A 82 -3.98 -4.59 5.95
C LEU A 82 -3.79 -4.39 7.47
N ASP A 83 -3.02 -5.25 8.14
CA ASP A 83 -2.59 -5.08 9.53
C ASP A 83 -1.30 -4.25 9.53
N PRO A 84 -1.22 -3.15 10.31
CA PRO A 84 0.03 -2.39 10.48
C PRO A 84 1.15 -3.16 11.22
N ALA A 85 0.89 -4.36 11.74
CA ALA A 85 1.91 -5.18 12.38
C ALA A 85 3.03 -5.57 11.40
N ALA A 86 4.27 -5.53 11.88
CA ALA A 86 5.41 -6.00 11.10
C ALA A 86 5.40 -7.54 10.99
N ASP A 87 5.99 -8.04 9.91
CA ASP A 87 6.23 -9.48 9.69
C ASP A 87 4.93 -10.33 9.69
N THR A 88 3.83 -9.80 9.15
CA THR A 88 2.58 -10.57 8.98
C THR A 88 2.84 -11.85 8.17
N ASP A 89 2.47 -12.99 8.75
CA ASP A 89 2.61 -14.28 8.09
C ASP A 89 1.77 -14.33 6.81
N SER A 90 2.34 -14.83 5.71
CA SER A 90 1.66 -14.95 4.42
C SER A 90 0.33 -15.73 4.48
N ALA A 91 0.17 -16.67 5.42
CA ALA A 91 -1.07 -17.41 5.63
C ALA A 91 -2.17 -16.56 6.30
N ALA A 92 -1.82 -15.43 6.92
CA ALA A 92 -2.76 -14.48 7.50
C ALA A 92 -3.19 -13.36 6.53
N MET A 93 -2.43 -13.17 5.44
CA MET A 93 -2.71 -12.16 4.40
C MET A 93 -4.00 -12.46 3.62
N GLY A 94 -4.58 -11.41 3.06
CA GLY A 94 -5.64 -11.54 2.07
C GLY A 94 -5.07 -11.93 0.70
N THR A 95 -5.91 -12.50 -0.15
CA THR A 95 -5.52 -12.86 -1.53
C THR A 95 -6.48 -12.29 -2.56
N PHE A 96 -5.93 -11.91 -3.71
CA PHE A 96 -6.64 -11.63 -4.95
C PHE A 96 -6.18 -12.64 -6.00
N ASP A 97 -7.12 -13.46 -6.47
CA ASP A 97 -6.95 -14.55 -7.42
C ASP A 97 -7.85 -14.35 -8.66
N GLY A 98 -7.98 -13.09 -9.09
CA GLY A 98 -8.75 -12.74 -10.30
C GLY A 98 -7.97 -12.89 -11.61
N PHE A 99 -6.66 -13.15 -11.54
CA PHE A 99 -5.78 -13.26 -12.70
C PHE A 99 -6.11 -14.43 -13.66
N PRO A 100 -6.69 -15.56 -13.23
CA PRO A 100 -7.22 -16.58 -14.15
C PRO A 100 -8.29 -16.08 -15.14
N LEU A 101 -8.87 -14.89 -14.91
CA LEU A 101 -9.85 -14.26 -15.81
C LEU A 101 -9.21 -13.27 -16.80
N VAL A 102 -7.90 -13.05 -16.73
CA VAL A 102 -7.16 -12.05 -17.52
C VAL A 102 -6.57 -12.73 -18.75
N THR A 103 -7.25 -12.56 -19.89
CA THR A 103 -6.81 -13.10 -21.19
C THR A 103 -5.86 -12.18 -21.94
N GLN A 104 -5.51 -11.03 -21.36
CA GLN A 104 -4.50 -10.12 -21.87
C GLN A 104 -3.09 -10.64 -21.53
N ARG A 105 -2.11 -10.25 -22.35
CA ARG A 105 -0.68 -10.48 -22.07
C ARG A 105 -0.05 -9.43 -21.18
N GLN A 106 -0.72 -8.30 -21.02
CA GLN A 106 -0.28 -7.20 -20.16
C GLN A 106 -1.47 -6.71 -19.35
N TRP A 107 -1.27 -6.61 -18.05
CA TRP A 107 -2.28 -6.13 -17.11
C TRP A 107 -1.59 -5.43 -15.95
N GLY A 108 -2.18 -4.34 -15.48
CA GLY A 108 -1.63 -3.59 -14.37
C GLY A 108 -2.68 -2.66 -13.80
N GLY A 109 -2.44 -2.23 -12.57
CA GLY A 109 -3.38 -1.41 -11.83
C GLY A 109 -2.70 -0.63 -10.70
N SER A 110 -3.45 0.31 -10.14
CA SER A 110 -3.08 1.06 -8.95
C SER A 110 -4.30 1.09 -8.03
N GLU A 111 -4.17 0.44 -6.88
CA GLU A 111 -5.26 0.18 -5.95
C GLU A 111 -5.00 0.85 -4.62
N ASN A 112 -6.08 1.13 -3.89
CA ASN A 112 -6.00 1.66 -2.54
C ASN A 112 -6.31 0.58 -1.52
N ALA A 113 -5.50 0.46 -0.48
CA ALA A 113 -5.72 -0.51 0.60
C ALA A 113 -7.05 -0.29 1.35
N GLY A 114 -7.63 0.92 1.26
CA GLY A 114 -8.95 1.24 1.80
C GLY A 114 -10.13 0.79 0.94
N PHE A 115 -9.93 0.14 -0.21
CA PHE A 115 -11.04 -0.33 -1.03
C PHE A 115 -11.78 -1.49 -0.39
N GLY A 116 -13.09 -1.33 -0.21
CA GLY A 116 -13.91 -2.23 0.58
C GLY A 116 -13.93 -3.69 0.10
N TYR A 117 -13.72 -3.94 -1.20
CA TYR A 117 -13.70 -5.30 -1.74
C TYR A 117 -12.53 -6.14 -1.20
N LEU A 118 -11.43 -5.50 -0.77
CA LEU A 118 -10.30 -6.16 -0.12
C LEU A 118 -10.66 -6.66 1.30
N ALA A 119 -11.62 -6.00 1.96
CA ALA A 119 -12.04 -6.38 3.31
C ALA A 119 -13.30 -7.28 3.32
N SER A 120 -14.20 -7.12 2.34
CA SER A 120 -15.43 -7.92 2.25
C SER A 120 -15.26 -9.22 1.47
N GLY A 121 -14.20 -9.31 0.65
CA GLY A 121 -14.01 -10.39 -0.30
C GLY A 121 -14.97 -10.33 -1.50
N ILE A 122 -14.66 -11.18 -2.48
CA ILE A 122 -15.48 -11.48 -3.65
C ILE A 122 -15.34 -12.99 -3.86
N PRO A 123 -16.42 -13.79 -3.77
CA PRO A 123 -16.31 -15.24 -3.88
C PRO A 123 -15.55 -15.69 -5.13
N GLY A 124 -14.46 -16.46 -4.92
CA GLY A 124 -13.61 -16.98 -6.00
C GLY A 124 -12.63 -15.98 -6.62
N VAL A 125 -12.57 -14.74 -6.12
CA VAL A 125 -11.65 -13.70 -6.62
C VAL A 125 -10.87 -13.05 -5.49
N VAL A 126 -11.51 -12.71 -4.37
CA VAL A 126 -10.87 -12.05 -3.23
C VAL A 126 -11.20 -12.78 -1.95
N THR A 127 -10.17 -13.26 -1.27
CA THR A 127 -10.25 -13.76 0.10
C THR A 127 -9.71 -12.68 1.02
N PRO A 128 -10.52 -12.09 1.92
CA PRO A 128 -10.05 -11.06 2.82
C PRO A 128 -9.15 -11.66 3.91
N PRO A 129 -8.22 -10.87 4.48
CA PRO A 129 -7.44 -11.29 5.63
C PRO A 129 -8.31 -11.47 6.89
N SER A 130 -7.77 -12.15 7.89
CA SER A 130 -8.48 -12.47 9.14
C SER A 130 -8.42 -11.38 10.22
N PHE A 131 -7.65 -10.32 9.99
CA PHE A 131 -7.49 -9.19 10.92
C PHE A 131 -8.44 -8.02 10.60
N ALA A 132 -8.30 -6.93 11.35
CA ALA A 132 -9.15 -5.75 11.21
C ALA A 132 -9.04 -5.10 9.82
N SER A 133 -10.07 -4.35 9.43
CA SER A 133 -10.04 -3.56 8.19
C SER A 133 -8.88 -2.56 8.21
N PHE A 134 -8.32 -2.28 7.02
CA PHE A 134 -7.29 -1.27 6.83
C PHE A 134 -7.63 0.06 7.52
N ASN A 135 -6.64 0.62 8.23
CA ASN A 135 -6.73 1.93 8.86
C ASN A 135 -5.72 2.89 8.24
N PRO A 136 -6.15 3.91 7.47
CA PRO A 136 -5.23 4.84 6.81
C PRO A 136 -4.40 5.70 7.78
N PHE A 137 -4.77 5.75 9.06
CA PHE A 137 -4.07 6.51 10.10
C PHE A 137 -3.14 5.66 10.96
N ALA A 138 -3.15 4.33 10.80
CA ALA A 138 -2.25 3.47 11.56
C ALA A 138 -0.84 3.53 10.96
N ALA A 139 0.13 3.86 11.81
CA ALA A 139 1.54 3.71 11.47
C ALA A 139 1.94 2.24 11.64
N GLY A 140 2.79 1.73 10.74
CA GLY A 140 3.14 0.32 10.70
C GLY A 140 3.71 -0.12 9.37
N GLU A 141 3.84 -1.42 9.19
CA GLU A 141 4.25 -2.04 7.94
C GLU A 141 3.01 -2.61 7.24
N TYR A 142 2.94 -2.46 5.92
CA TYR A 142 1.95 -3.12 5.08
C TYR A 142 2.67 -3.83 3.94
N SER A 143 2.46 -5.14 3.84
CA SER A 143 3.18 -6.00 2.90
C SER A 143 2.30 -6.43 1.73
N PHE A 144 2.89 -6.51 0.54
CA PHE A 144 2.23 -6.97 -0.69
C PHE A 144 3.16 -7.91 -1.42
N ALA A 145 2.63 -9.00 -1.97
CA ALA A 145 3.40 -9.93 -2.77
C ALA A 145 2.59 -10.45 -3.95
N ILE A 146 3.23 -10.62 -5.10
CA ILE A 146 2.68 -11.38 -6.21
C ILE A 146 3.47 -12.68 -6.32
N VAL A 147 2.73 -13.78 -6.34
CA VAL A 147 3.27 -15.13 -6.45
C VAL A 147 2.75 -15.76 -7.74
N SER A 148 3.65 -16.34 -8.54
CA SER A 148 3.29 -17.24 -9.64
C SER A 148 3.65 -18.66 -9.28
N GLN A 149 2.69 -19.58 -9.40
CA GLN A 149 2.87 -21.02 -9.17
C GLN A 149 3.19 -21.80 -10.46
N PHE A 150 3.53 -21.09 -11.54
CA PHE A 150 3.77 -21.69 -12.86
C PHE A 150 4.94 -22.68 -12.87
N ASN A 151 6.04 -22.31 -12.22
CA ASN A 151 7.26 -23.13 -12.15
C ASN A 151 7.24 -24.09 -10.95
N GLN A 152 8.14 -25.07 -10.94
CA GLN A 152 8.28 -25.99 -9.79
C GLN A 152 8.61 -25.26 -8.48
N ALA A 153 9.34 -24.14 -8.58
CA ALA A 153 9.54 -23.19 -7.50
C ALA A 153 8.66 -21.95 -7.76
N PRO A 154 7.91 -21.46 -6.76
CA PRO A 154 7.14 -20.23 -6.92
C PRO A 154 8.03 -19.03 -7.21
N GLU A 155 7.61 -18.20 -8.16
CA GLU A 155 8.23 -16.91 -8.44
C GLU A 155 7.55 -15.85 -7.59
N VAL A 156 8.32 -15.10 -6.80
CA VAL A 156 7.78 -14.15 -5.82
C VAL A 156 8.38 -12.77 -6.04
N VAL A 157 7.52 -11.77 -6.15
CA VAL A 157 7.88 -10.35 -6.06
C VAL A 157 7.13 -9.77 -4.87
N ALA A 158 7.86 -9.16 -3.94
CA ALA A 158 7.28 -8.58 -2.73
C ALA A 158 7.72 -7.13 -2.53
N MET A 159 6.90 -6.37 -1.81
CA MET A 159 7.24 -5.04 -1.32
C MET A 159 6.60 -4.79 0.03
N ASN A 160 7.22 -3.91 0.81
CA ASN A 160 6.69 -3.42 2.07
C ASN A 160 6.45 -1.91 1.97
N VAL A 161 5.43 -1.42 2.66
CA VAL A 161 5.13 0.00 2.81
C VAL A 161 5.13 0.34 4.30
N ASN A 162 6.19 1.03 4.73
CA ASN A 162 6.31 1.57 6.07
C ASN A 162 5.53 2.88 6.15
N VAL A 163 4.43 2.87 6.88
CA VAL A 163 3.57 4.03 7.09
C VAL A 163 4.01 4.74 8.37
N GLU A 164 4.47 5.97 8.22
CA GLU A 164 4.82 6.84 9.33
C GLU A 164 3.61 7.62 9.84
N ALA A 165 3.54 7.87 11.15
CA ALA A 165 2.50 8.69 11.71
C ALA A 165 2.50 10.10 11.09
N SER A 166 1.32 10.63 10.79
CA SER A 166 1.20 12.01 10.35
C SER A 166 1.79 12.97 11.40
N PRO A 167 2.63 13.95 11.01
CA PRO A 167 3.21 14.89 11.95
C PRO A 167 2.09 15.68 12.62
N VAL A 168 1.93 15.49 13.93
CA VAL A 168 0.97 16.25 14.72
C VAL A 168 1.55 17.64 14.93
N PRO A 169 0.88 18.72 14.46
CA PRO A 169 1.35 20.06 14.74
C PRO A 169 1.48 20.24 16.25
N VAL A 170 2.65 20.71 16.70
CA VAL A 170 2.90 20.99 18.11
C VAL A 170 1.78 21.93 18.59
N PRO A 171 0.97 21.52 19.60
CA PRO A 171 -0.17 22.31 20.00
C PRO A 171 0.25 23.75 20.33
N ALA A 172 -0.50 24.74 19.83
CA ALA A 172 -0.28 26.15 20.15
C ALA A 172 -0.30 26.41 21.67
N THR A 173 -0.87 25.50 22.46
CA THR A 173 -0.83 25.48 23.92
C THR A 173 0.59 25.41 24.48
N LEU A 174 1.55 24.74 23.81
CA LEU A 174 2.94 24.73 24.23
C LEU A 174 3.62 26.08 24.02
N ALA A 175 3.35 26.74 22.88
CA ALA A 175 3.80 28.10 22.63
C ALA A 175 3.16 29.11 23.60
N LEU A 176 1.84 28.98 23.84
CA LEU A 176 1.11 29.82 24.80
C LEU A 176 1.55 29.60 26.25
N MET A 177 1.86 28.36 26.63
CA MET A 177 2.39 28.03 27.96
C MET A 177 3.80 28.60 28.12
N ALA A 178 4.66 28.48 27.11
CA ALA A 178 5.99 29.10 27.12
C ALA A 178 5.90 30.64 27.22
N LEU A 179 4.99 31.26 26.47
CA LEU A 179 4.73 32.70 26.54
C LEU A 179 4.16 33.12 27.90
N GLY A 180 3.23 32.34 28.46
CA GLY A 180 2.64 32.58 29.77
C GLY A 180 3.68 32.50 30.89
N LEU A 181 4.56 31.50 30.86
CA LEU A 181 5.66 31.36 31.82
C LEU A 181 6.69 32.49 31.67
N ALA A 182 7.00 32.91 30.44
CA ALA A 182 7.88 34.06 30.20
C ALA A 182 7.27 35.36 30.74
N ALA A 183 5.96 35.58 30.55
CA ALA A 183 5.24 36.74 31.09
C ALA A 183 5.23 36.76 32.62
N LEU A 184 5.04 35.60 33.27
CA LEU A 184 5.11 35.46 34.73
C LEU A 184 6.53 35.67 35.28
N GLY A 185 7.56 35.19 34.56
CA GLY A 185 8.95 35.43 34.92
C GLY A 185 9.33 36.91 34.81
N TYR A 186 8.87 37.58 33.75
CA TYR A 186 9.07 39.02 33.56
C TYR A 186 8.36 39.86 34.63
N SER A 187 7.10 39.53 34.96
CA SER A 187 6.35 40.25 36.00
C SER A 187 7.00 40.12 37.38
N ARG A 188 7.56 38.95 37.73
CA ARG A 188 8.28 38.75 38.99
C ARG A 188 9.58 39.55 39.08
N ARG A 189 10.29 39.75 37.96
CA ARG A 189 11.54 40.52 37.93
C ARG A 189 11.34 42.02 38.11
N ASN A 190 10.19 42.56 37.69
CA ASN A 190 9.87 43.99 37.81
C ASN A 190 9.15 44.35 39.13
N ALA A 191 8.78 43.36 39.94
CA ALA A 191 8.04 43.54 41.18
C ALA A 191 8.93 43.51 42.45
N GLY A 192 10.25 43.42 42.31
CA GLY A 192 11.24 43.56 43.38
C GLY A 192 12.15 44.74 43.12
#